data_AF-A0A975K0V5-F1
#
_entry.id   AF-A0A975K0V5-F1
#
_cell.length_a   1.000
_cell.length_b   1.000
_cell.length_c   1.000
_cell.angle_alpha   90.00
_cell.angle_beta   90.00
_cell.angle_gamma   90.00
#
_symmetry.space_group_name_H-M   'P 1'
#
loop_
_entity.id
_entity.type
_entity.pdbx_description
1 polymer ?
#
loop_
_entity_poly.entity_id
_entity_poly.type
_entity_poly.pdbx_seq_one_letter_code
_entity_poly.pdbx_strand_id
1 'polypeptide(L)'
;MELMMPTDSMFLFSESREHPMHVGGLSLFEPPDGAGPEFIREFYDGLVANDTFQPLFRKHPVRIGGGIARVAWAYDDDIDVDYHVRRSALPSPGRVRDLLELSSRLHTSLLDRHRPLWELHVVEGLKDGRFAMYTKMHHALIDGVSAMKLMQRTLSVDPEDTGIRAMWNLPRKQRKQSGGSSPLDSLGKMAGSVLGLAPSTLRLARAALFEQQLTLPFAAPHSMFNVKVGGARRCAAQSWSLDRVRNVKQAAGATVNDTVLAMCAGALRYYLIEQNALPDRPLVAMVPVSLRSAEEADSGGNKVGSILCNLATNVADPAERLQVISDSMRRNKKVLAELPQLHVLALSALNMAPLTLSGVPGFLSAFPPPFNIVISNVPGSPDPLYYGGARLDGSYPLSNIPDGQALNITLVNNAGNLDFGLVGCRRSVPSLQRLLAHLESSLKDLEQAIGV
;
A
#
# COMPACT_ATOMS: atom_id res chain seq x y z
N MET A 1 -23.90 -13.35 -11.61
CA MET A 1 -22.62 -13.97 -11.21
C MET A 1 -21.60 -13.81 -12.33
N GLU A 2 -20.33 -13.59 -11.98
CA GLU A 2 -19.21 -13.36 -12.91
C GLU A 2 -18.02 -14.21 -12.45
N LEU A 3 -17.35 -14.94 -13.35
CA LEU A 3 -16.14 -15.70 -12.96
C LEU A 3 -15.04 -14.75 -12.46
N MET A 4 -14.39 -15.12 -11.36
CA MET A 4 -13.33 -14.33 -10.79
C MET A 4 -12.03 -14.52 -11.58
N MET A 5 -11.29 -13.43 -11.80
CA MET A 5 -9.97 -13.51 -12.42
C MET A 5 -9.00 -14.31 -11.53
N PRO A 6 -8.07 -15.10 -12.10
CA PRO A 6 -7.12 -15.87 -11.30
C PRO A 6 -6.28 -15.03 -10.33
N THR A 7 -5.90 -13.81 -10.72
CA THR A 7 -5.15 -12.88 -9.86
C THR A 7 -5.94 -12.45 -8.62
N ASP A 8 -7.25 -12.25 -8.77
CA ASP A 8 -8.12 -11.79 -7.68
C ASP A 8 -8.38 -12.94 -6.71
N SER A 9 -8.58 -14.15 -7.23
CA SER A 9 -8.82 -15.35 -6.42
C SER A 9 -7.61 -15.73 -5.56
N MET A 10 -6.38 -15.47 -6.03
CA MET A 10 -5.16 -15.69 -5.24
C MET A 10 -5.18 -14.95 -3.89
N PHE A 11 -5.74 -13.74 -3.82
CA PHE A 11 -5.87 -13.01 -2.56
C PHE A 11 -6.82 -13.71 -1.58
N LEU A 12 -7.95 -14.24 -2.08
CA LEU A 12 -8.90 -14.98 -1.24
C LEU A 12 -8.35 -16.33 -0.76
N PHE A 13 -7.54 -17.00 -1.58
CA PHE A 13 -6.89 -18.26 -1.23
C PHE A 13 -5.70 -18.07 -0.28
N SER A 14 -5.00 -16.95 -0.41
CA SER A 14 -3.86 -16.63 0.46
C SER A 14 -4.30 -16.02 1.79
N GLU A 15 -5.53 -15.53 1.90
CA GLU A 15 -6.05 -14.92 3.14
C GLU A 15 -6.33 -15.96 4.22
N SER A 16 -5.98 -15.61 5.46
CA SER A 16 -6.33 -16.36 6.68
C SER A 16 -6.59 -15.39 7.84
N ARG A 17 -6.87 -15.93 9.03
CA ARG A 17 -7.01 -15.14 10.25
C ARG A 17 -5.71 -14.39 10.60
N GLU A 18 -4.57 -14.97 10.28
CA GLU A 18 -3.23 -14.43 10.52
C GLU A 18 -2.81 -13.38 9.48
N HIS A 19 -3.29 -13.54 8.25
CA HIS A 19 -2.98 -12.69 7.11
C HIS A 19 -4.26 -12.27 6.36
N PRO A 20 -5.02 -11.30 6.92
CA PRO A 20 -6.05 -10.59 6.17
C PRO A 20 -5.47 -9.95 4.91
N MET A 21 -6.16 -10.06 3.79
CA MET A 21 -5.72 -9.55 2.48
C MET A 21 -6.55 -8.33 2.05
N HIS A 22 -6.84 -7.44 2.99
CA HIS A 22 -7.45 -6.13 2.71
C HIS A 22 -6.42 -5.01 2.76
N VAL A 23 -6.69 -3.94 2.02
CA VAL A 23 -6.08 -2.62 2.21
C VAL A 23 -6.99 -1.76 3.06
N GLY A 24 -6.42 -0.76 3.70
CA GLY A 24 -7.18 0.32 4.29
C GLY A 24 -6.58 1.69 4.00
N GLY A 25 -7.35 2.72 4.32
CA GLY A 25 -6.90 4.10 4.34
C GLY A 25 -7.45 4.76 5.60
N LEU A 26 -6.61 5.55 6.26
CA LEU A 26 -7.01 6.40 7.36
C LEU A 26 -6.87 7.84 6.91
N SER A 27 -8.00 8.51 6.68
CA SER A 27 -8.05 9.93 6.34
C SER A 27 -8.46 10.75 7.56
N LEU A 28 -7.87 11.92 7.72
CA LEU A 28 -8.10 12.83 8.82
C LEU A 28 -8.56 14.17 8.27
N PHE A 29 -9.66 14.69 8.80
CA PHE A 29 -10.33 15.87 8.28
C PHE A 29 -10.51 16.93 9.36
N GLU A 30 -10.23 18.18 8.99
CA GLU A 30 -10.60 19.35 9.76
C GLU A 30 -11.97 19.83 9.28
N PRO A 31 -12.99 19.90 10.16
CA PRO A 31 -14.27 20.50 9.81
C PRO A 31 -14.10 21.95 9.31
N PRO A 32 -15.03 22.44 8.47
CA PRO A 32 -15.01 23.83 8.03
C PRO A 32 -15.16 24.80 9.21
N ASP A 33 -14.67 26.02 9.03
CA ASP A 33 -14.79 27.07 10.04
C ASP A 33 -16.27 27.33 10.40
N GLY A 34 -16.56 27.38 11.70
CA GLY A 34 -17.93 27.56 12.19
C GLY A 34 -18.80 26.30 12.14
N ALA A 35 -18.25 25.13 11.81
CA ALA A 35 -18.97 23.85 11.91
C ALA A 35 -19.54 23.64 13.33
N GLY A 36 -20.85 23.38 13.39
CA GLY A 36 -21.55 23.08 14.64
C GLY A 36 -21.28 21.65 15.14
N PRO A 37 -21.74 21.31 16.35
CA PRO A 37 -21.54 19.98 16.94
C PRO A 37 -22.19 18.83 16.14
N GLU A 38 -23.19 19.13 15.31
CA GLU A 38 -23.88 18.14 14.47
C GLU A 38 -23.15 17.86 13.14
N PHE A 39 -22.08 18.59 12.79
CA PHE A 39 -21.43 18.49 11.47
C PHE A 39 -21.05 17.04 11.10
N ILE A 40 -20.44 16.29 12.02
CA ILE A 40 -20.01 14.91 11.76
C ILE A 40 -21.22 13.98 11.58
N ARG A 41 -22.31 14.25 12.28
CA ARG A 41 -23.56 13.50 12.13
C ARG A 41 -24.20 13.79 10.78
N GLU A 42 -24.32 15.05 10.40
CA GLU A 42 -24.83 15.48 9.08
C GLU A 42 -23.97 14.92 7.94
N PHE A 43 -22.65 14.91 8.10
CA PHE A 43 -21.72 14.30 7.17
C PHE A 43 -21.97 12.78 7.03
N TYR A 44 -22.17 12.07 8.14
CA TYR A 44 -22.52 10.65 8.13
C TYR A 44 -23.89 10.39 7.48
N ASP A 45 -24.90 11.18 7.82
CA ASP A 45 -26.25 11.08 7.27
C ASP A 45 -26.23 11.33 5.75
N GLY A 46 -25.44 12.31 5.29
CA GLY A 46 -25.19 12.58 3.87
C GLY A 46 -24.47 11.43 3.15
N LEU A 47 -23.54 10.73 3.82
CA LEU A 47 -22.90 9.53 3.28
C LEU A 47 -23.92 8.41 3.07
N VAL A 48 -24.68 8.03 4.11
CA VAL A 48 -25.62 6.89 4.04
C VAL A 48 -26.85 7.17 3.18
N ALA A 49 -27.19 8.44 2.94
CA ALA A 49 -28.22 8.82 1.97
C ALA A 49 -27.86 8.47 0.51
N ASN A 50 -26.61 8.10 0.22
CA ASN A 50 -26.21 7.60 -1.10
C ASN A 50 -26.61 6.12 -1.26
N ASP A 51 -27.81 5.86 -1.76
CA ASP A 51 -28.40 4.52 -1.91
C ASP A 51 -28.04 3.81 -3.23
N THR A 52 -27.32 4.48 -4.12
CA THR A 52 -26.94 3.93 -5.42
C THR A 52 -25.53 3.33 -5.38
N PHE A 53 -25.43 2.03 -5.66
CA PHE A 53 -24.17 1.27 -5.59
C PHE A 53 -23.67 0.86 -6.96
N GLN A 54 -22.46 1.29 -7.30
CA GLN A 54 -21.75 0.82 -8.48
C GLN A 54 -21.43 -0.68 -8.35
N PRO A 55 -21.33 -1.44 -9.47
CA PRO A 55 -21.15 -2.89 -9.45
C PRO A 55 -19.99 -3.39 -8.59
N LEU A 56 -18.91 -2.61 -8.46
CA LEU A 56 -17.77 -2.95 -7.60
C LEU A 56 -18.20 -3.16 -6.14
N PHE A 57 -19.02 -2.26 -5.60
CA PHE A 57 -19.38 -2.26 -4.17
C PHE A 57 -20.52 -3.20 -3.82
N ARG A 58 -20.96 -3.99 -4.80
CA ARG A 58 -21.97 -5.04 -4.67
C ARG A 58 -21.36 -6.44 -4.71
N LYS A 59 -20.06 -6.55 -4.96
CA LYS A 59 -19.37 -7.83 -5.19
C LYS A 59 -18.99 -8.54 -3.90
N HIS A 60 -19.47 -9.76 -3.76
CA HIS A 60 -19.01 -10.70 -2.74
C HIS A 60 -18.61 -12.06 -3.36
N PRO A 61 -17.65 -12.78 -2.78
CA PRO A 61 -17.16 -14.03 -3.35
C PRO A 61 -18.10 -15.21 -3.05
N VAL A 62 -18.35 -16.04 -4.04
CA VAL A 62 -19.08 -17.31 -3.91
C VAL A 62 -18.27 -18.47 -4.49
N ARG A 63 -18.49 -19.67 -3.94
CA ARG A 63 -17.91 -20.91 -4.48
C ARG A 63 -18.93 -21.59 -5.40
N ILE A 64 -18.50 -21.97 -6.60
CA ILE A 64 -19.31 -22.76 -7.55
C ILE A 64 -18.84 -24.23 -7.47
N GLY A 65 -19.77 -25.18 -7.35
CA GLY A 65 -19.50 -26.58 -6.99
C GLY A 65 -18.62 -27.39 -7.97
N GLY A 66 -18.04 -28.49 -7.45
CA GLY A 66 -17.36 -29.58 -8.19
C GLY A 66 -15.85 -29.44 -8.40
N GLY A 67 -15.01 -29.99 -7.51
CA GLY A 67 -13.54 -30.02 -7.67
C GLY A 67 -12.84 -28.68 -7.41
N ILE A 68 -11.53 -28.59 -7.70
CA ILE A 68 -10.63 -27.48 -7.33
C ILE A 68 -11.34 -26.12 -7.49
N ALA A 69 -11.52 -25.44 -6.35
CA ALA A 69 -12.41 -24.32 -6.10
C ALA A 69 -12.45 -23.26 -7.22
N ARG A 70 -13.54 -23.23 -7.99
CA ARG A 70 -13.86 -22.08 -8.85
C ARG A 70 -14.61 -21.05 -8.00
N VAL A 71 -13.96 -19.91 -7.76
CA VAL A 71 -14.58 -18.75 -7.12
C VAL A 71 -15.15 -17.81 -8.17
N ALA A 72 -16.28 -17.20 -7.86
CA ALA A 72 -16.96 -16.23 -8.70
C ALA A 72 -17.41 -15.03 -7.85
N TRP A 73 -17.65 -13.91 -8.52
CA TRP A 73 -18.34 -12.76 -7.95
C TRP A 73 -19.85 -12.96 -8.07
N ALA A 74 -20.54 -12.96 -6.93
CA ALA A 74 -21.95 -12.66 -6.86
C ALA A 74 -22.15 -11.17 -6.57
N TYR A 75 -23.36 -10.69 -6.83
CA TYR A 75 -23.73 -9.28 -6.73
C TYR A 75 -24.94 -9.19 -5.81
N ASP A 76 -24.83 -8.41 -4.76
CA ASP A 76 -25.97 -8.11 -3.90
C ASP A 76 -26.82 -7.02 -4.54
N ASP A 77 -28.14 -7.23 -4.58
CA ASP A 77 -29.10 -6.26 -5.08
C ASP A 77 -29.58 -5.29 -3.99
N ASP A 78 -29.53 -5.74 -2.73
CA ASP A 78 -29.91 -4.95 -1.56
C ASP A 78 -28.71 -4.85 -0.60
N ILE A 79 -28.12 -3.65 -0.51
CA ILE A 79 -26.94 -3.40 0.31
C ILE A 79 -27.38 -2.85 1.66
N ASP A 80 -27.08 -3.60 2.71
CA ASP A 80 -27.19 -3.16 4.11
C ASP A 80 -26.12 -2.09 4.40
N VAL A 81 -26.44 -0.83 4.11
CA VAL A 81 -25.50 0.30 4.21
C VAL A 81 -24.98 0.48 5.64
N ASP A 82 -25.82 0.27 6.64
CA ASP A 82 -25.45 0.40 8.07
C ASP A 82 -24.43 -0.65 8.51
N TYR A 83 -24.40 -1.81 7.86
CA TYR A 83 -23.32 -2.79 8.06
C TYR A 83 -21.97 -2.27 7.53
N HIS A 84 -21.97 -1.64 6.36
CA HIS A 84 -20.75 -1.20 5.69
C HIS A 84 -20.25 0.17 6.16
N VAL A 85 -21.15 1.06 6.57
CA VAL A 85 -20.87 2.47 6.91
C VAL A 85 -21.20 2.69 8.38
N ARG A 86 -20.16 2.78 9.22
CA ARG A 86 -20.30 2.80 10.67
C ARG A 86 -19.83 4.12 11.24
N ARG A 87 -20.61 4.70 12.15
CA ARG A 87 -20.13 5.77 13.03
C ARG A 87 -19.45 5.16 14.25
N SER A 88 -18.31 5.69 14.65
CA SER A 88 -17.49 5.25 15.78
C SER A 88 -16.99 6.46 16.55
N ALA A 89 -16.71 6.31 17.83
CA ALA A 89 -16.15 7.38 18.66
C ALA A 89 -14.89 6.89 19.39
N LEU A 90 -13.94 7.80 19.59
CA LEU A 90 -12.73 7.51 20.35
C LEU A 90 -12.99 7.59 21.86
N PRO A 91 -12.33 6.72 22.66
CA PRO A 91 -12.34 6.89 24.10
C PRO A 91 -11.60 8.18 24.50
N SER A 92 -11.97 8.75 25.65
CA SER A 92 -11.19 9.83 26.27
C SER A 92 -9.73 9.40 26.47
N PRO A 93 -8.73 10.24 26.17
CA PRO A 93 -8.83 11.67 25.86
C PRO A 93 -8.86 12.03 24.36
N GLY A 94 -9.13 11.09 23.45
CA GLY A 94 -9.32 11.41 22.02
C GLY A 94 -8.05 11.86 21.30
N ARG A 95 -6.89 11.26 21.57
CA ARG A 95 -5.63 11.60 20.88
C ARG A 95 -5.52 10.83 19.58
N VAL A 96 -4.61 11.30 18.70
CA VAL A 96 -4.17 10.53 17.53
C VAL A 96 -3.69 9.12 17.88
N ARG A 97 -3.09 8.93 19.07
CA ARG A 97 -2.75 7.58 19.58
C ARG A 97 -3.97 6.67 19.72
N ASP A 98 -5.06 7.21 20.25
CA ASP A 98 -6.30 6.46 20.50
C ASP A 98 -6.97 6.12 19.14
N LEU A 99 -6.88 7.02 18.15
CA LEU A 99 -7.26 6.75 16.75
C LEU A 99 -6.43 5.63 16.12
N LEU A 100 -5.11 5.67 16.23
CA LEU A 100 -4.23 4.64 15.67
C LEU A 100 -4.43 3.28 16.34
N GLU A 101 -4.81 3.24 17.62
CA GLU A 101 -5.21 2.00 18.30
C GLU A 101 -6.52 1.43 17.75
N LEU A 102 -7.53 2.28 17.53
CA LEU A 102 -8.77 1.87 16.86
C LEU A 102 -8.50 1.36 15.45
N SER A 103 -7.74 2.10 14.63
CA SER A 103 -7.36 1.69 13.28
C SER A 103 -6.60 0.36 13.28
N SER A 104 -5.70 0.14 14.25
CA SER A 104 -5.00 -1.15 14.42
C SER A 104 -5.96 -2.33 14.65
N ARG A 105 -7.01 -2.11 15.46
CA ARG A 105 -8.04 -3.12 15.72
C ARG A 105 -8.90 -3.38 14.49
N LEU A 106 -9.36 -2.32 13.84
CA LEU A 106 -10.17 -2.43 12.61
C LEU A 106 -9.38 -3.13 11.51
N HIS A 107 -8.09 -2.84 11.38
CA HIS A 107 -7.22 -3.48 10.38
C HIS A 107 -6.84 -4.94 10.71
N THR A 108 -7.13 -5.42 11.92
CA THR A 108 -6.91 -6.81 12.36
C THR A 108 -8.06 -7.75 11.98
N SER A 109 -9.29 -7.23 11.82
CA SER A 109 -10.47 -8.05 11.52
C SER A 109 -10.59 -8.35 10.02
N LEU A 110 -10.94 -9.59 9.70
CA LEU A 110 -11.32 -10.01 8.36
C LEU A 110 -12.62 -9.33 7.94
N LEU A 111 -12.76 -9.09 6.63
CA LEU A 111 -14.05 -8.74 6.03
C LEU A 111 -14.93 -9.99 5.93
N ASP A 112 -16.23 -9.82 6.15
CA ASP A 112 -17.20 -10.91 5.96
C ASP A 112 -17.36 -11.20 4.47
N ARG A 113 -17.06 -12.44 4.07
CA ARG A 113 -17.13 -12.90 2.68
C ARG A 113 -18.56 -13.19 2.21
N HIS A 114 -19.55 -13.13 3.09
CA HIS A 114 -20.97 -13.23 2.74
C HIS A 114 -21.57 -11.87 2.32
N ARG A 115 -20.78 -10.80 2.34
CA ARG A 115 -21.19 -9.44 2.02
C ARG A 115 -20.17 -8.77 1.09
N PRO A 116 -20.49 -7.64 0.46
CA PRO A 116 -19.54 -6.92 -0.35
C PRO A 116 -18.28 -6.56 0.44
N LEU A 117 -17.11 -6.78 -0.16
CA LEU A 117 -15.85 -6.80 0.58
C LEU A 117 -15.27 -5.39 0.86
N TRP A 118 -16.02 -4.54 1.56
CA TRP A 118 -15.59 -3.21 1.96
C TRP A 118 -16.27 -2.72 3.24
N GLU A 119 -15.62 -1.81 3.98
CA GLU A 119 -16.14 -1.13 5.17
C GLU A 119 -15.66 0.32 5.19
N LEU A 120 -16.44 1.22 5.77
CA LEU A 120 -16.10 2.61 6.04
C LEU A 120 -16.52 2.96 7.47
N HIS A 121 -15.60 3.51 8.25
CA HIS A 121 -15.85 4.00 9.60
C HIS A 121 -15.64 5.51 9.67
N VAL A 122 -16.68 6.27 9.99
CA VAL A 122 -16.57 7.69 10.37
C VAL A 122 -16.29 7.73 11.87
N VAL A 123 -15.14 8.27 12.25
CA VAL A 123 -14.62 8.25 13.62
C VAL A 123 -14.58 9.67 14.19
N GLU A 124 -15.33 9.89 15.26
CA GLU A 124 -15.41 11.17 15.97
C GLU A 124 -14.68 11.14 17.32
N GLY A 125 -14.63 12.29 18.00
CA GLY A 125 -14.11 12.41 19.36
C GLY A 125 -12.60 12.63 19.45
N LEU A 126 -11.96 13.14 18.39
CA LEU A 126 -10.60 13.66 18.52
C LEU A 126 -10.62 14.97 19.30
N LYS A 127 -9.63 15.13 20.19
CA LYS A 127 -9.52 16.27 21.10
C LYS A 127 -9.34 17.61 20.40
N ASP A 128 -8.74 17.59 19.21
CA ASP A 128 -8.46 18.78 18.41
C ASP A 128 -9.58 19.17 17.45
N GLY A 129 -10.76 18.54 17.58
CA GLY A 129 -11.95 18.85 16.78
C GLY A 129 -11.98 18.21 15.39
N ARG A 130 -10.91 17.53 14.98
CA ARG A 130 -10.89 16.75 13.73
C ARG A 130 -11.81 15.53 13.81
N PHE A 131 -12.14 14.98 12.66
CA PHE A 131 -12.74 13.63 12.56
C PHE A 131 -11.94 12.80 11.56
N ALA A 132 -12.07 11.48 11.65
CA ALA A 132 -11.34 10.58 10.76
C ALA A 132 -12.29 9.67 9.98
N MET A 133 -11.82 9.20 8.84
CA MET A 133 -12.45 8.13 8.08
C MET A 133 -11.47 6.97 7.95
N TYR A 134 -11.85 5.80 8.45
CA TYR A 134 -11.12 4.56 8.18
C TYR A 134 -11.89 3.74 7.15
N THR A 135 -11.30 3.55 5.98
CA THR A 135 -11.86 2.72 4.91
C THR A 135 -11.08 1.42 4.81
N LYS A 136 -11.76 0.30 4.56
CA LYS A 136 -11.17 -1.02 4.36
C LYS A 136 -11.77 -1.66 3.10
N MET A 137 -10.95 -2.23 2.23
CA MET A 137 -11.41 -2.94 1.03
C MET A 137 -10.54 -4.17 0.78
N HIS A 138 -11.14 -5.30 0.40
CA HIS A 138 -10.37 -6.51 0.13
C HIS A 138 -9.58 -6.41 -1.19
N HIS A 139 -8.34 -6.92 -1.23
CA HIS A 139 -7.47 -6.82 -2.40
C HIS A 139 -8.00 -7.52 -3.65
N ALA A 140 -8.79 -8.59 -3.48
CA ALA A 140 -9.48 -9.22 -4.61
C ALA A 140 -10.47 -8.27 -5.30
N LEU A 141 -10.98 -7.26 -4.60
CA LEU A 141 -11.92 -6.29 -5.15
C LEU A 141 -11.19 -5.16 -5.87
N ILE A 142 -10.15 -4.63 -5.24
CA ILE A 142 -9.44 -3.44 -5.70
C ILE A 142 -7.99 -3.43 -5.18
N ASP A 143 -7.05 -3.00 -6.02
CA ASP A 143 -5.67 -2.78 -5.60
C ASP A 143 -5.52 -1.45 -4.82
N GLY A 144 -4.43 -1.30 -4.07
CA GLY A 144 -4.21 -0.13 -3.22
C GLY A 144 -4.13 1.21 -3.96
N VAL A 145 -3.57 1.24 -5.19
CA VAL A 145 -3.47 2.47 -5.98
C VAL A 145 -4.84 2.86 -6.52
N SER A 146 -5.61 1.90 -7.04
CA SER A 146 -6.97 2.12 -7.49
C SER A 146 -7.88 2.54 -6.34
N ALA A 147 -7.72 1.96 -5.14
CA ALA A 147 -8.47 2.35 -3.95
C ALA A 147 -8.15 3.80 -3.54
N MET A 148 -6.88 4.19 -3.54
CA MET A 148 -6.50 5.58 -3.22
C MET A 148 -7.05 6.58 -4.25
N LYS A 149 -6.95 6.26 -5.55
CA LYS A 149 -7.53 7.10 -6.62
C LYS A 149 -9.05 7.21 -6.50
N LEU A 150 -9.72 6.13 -6.11
CA LEU A 150 -11.16 6.13 -5.86
C LEU A 150 -11.52 7.04 -4.68
N MET A 151 -10.77 6.96 -3.57
CA MET A 151 -10.96 7.85 -2.42
C MET A 151 -10.71 9.31 -2.79
N GLN A 152 -9.66 9.63 -3.56
CA GLN A 152 -9.41 11.00 -3.99
C GLN A 152 -10.53 11.59 -4.84
N ARG A 153 -11.26 10.76 -5.60
CA ARG A 153 -12.41 11.21 -6.41
C ARG A 153 -13.65 11.55 -5.60
N THR A 154 -13.72 11.17 -4.32
CA THR A 154 -14.81 11.63 -3.43
C THR A 154 -14.56 13.05 -2.93
N LEU A 155 -13.33 13.55 -3.10
CA LEU A 155 -12.86 14.83 -2.61
C LEU A 155 -12.90 15.89 -3.70
N SER A 156 -12.85 17.15 -3.28
CA SER A 156 -12.83 18.35 -4.14
C SER A 156 -11.60 19.21 -3.87
N VAL A 157 -11.17 19.98 -4.86
CA VAL A 157 -10.16 21.05 -4.67
C VAL A 157 -10.80 22.37 -4.23
N ASP A 158 -12.13 22.48 -4.34
CA ASP A 158 -12.88 23.66 -3.94
C ASP A 158 -13.26 23.55 -2.45
N PRO A 159 -12.78 24.44 -1.57
CA PRO A 159 -13.12 24.45 -0.15
C PRO A 159 -14.62 24.69 0.11
N GLU A 160 -15.33 25.33 -0.81
CA GLU A 160 -16.76 25.63 -0.68
C GLU A 160 -17.66 24.47 -1.15
N ASP A 161 -17.06 23.38 -1.65
CA ASP A 161 -17.80 22.19 -2.08
C ASP A 161 -18.30 21.39 -0.88
N THR A 162 -19.57 21.63 -0.54
CA THR A 162 -20.30 20.95 0.53
C THR A 162 -20.87 19.59 0.13
N GLY A 163 -20.62 19.12 -1.10
CA GLY A 163 -21.17 17.86 -1.61
C GLY A 163 -20.56 16.60 -0.94
N ILE A 164 -21.43 15.77 -0.34
CA ILE A 164 -21.04 14.46 0.21
C ILE A 164 -21.18 13.36 -0.84
N ARG A 165 -20.07 13.06 -1.53
CA ARG A 165 -19.99 12.04 -2.57
C ARG A 165 -19.52 10.70 -2.00
N ALA A 166 -20.36 9.68 -1.95
CA ALA A 166 -19.91 8.38 -1.46
C ALA A 166 -19.06 7.60 -2.49
N MET A 167 -18.01 6.91 -2.02
CA MET A 167 -17.11 6.13 -2.90
C MET A 167 -17.85 5.06 -3.71
N TRP A 168 -18.97 4.54 -3.18
CA TRP A 168 -19.78 3.52 -3.84
C TRP A 168 -20.72 4.04 -4.91
N ASN A 169 -20.99 5.35 -4.95
CA ASN A 169 -21.90 5.97 -5.91
C ASN A 169 -21.15 6.55 -7.13
N LEU A 170 -19.83 6.76 -7.02
CA LEU A 170 -19.04 7.43 -8.07
C LEU A 170 -19.05 6.68 -9.42
N PRO A 171 -19.49 7.32 -10.52
CA PRO A 171 -19.57 6.66 -11.83
C PRO A 171 -18.19 6.19 -12.29
N ARG A 172 -18.13 5.03 -12.95
CA ARG A 172 -16.86 4.53 -13.49
C ARG A 172 -16.40 5.46 -14.63
N LYS A 173 -15.16 5.98 -14.55
CA LYS A 173 -14.54 6.67 -15.70
C LYS A 173 -14.46 5.64 -16.84
N GLN A 174 -15.16 5.89 -17.96
CA GLN A 174 -15.19 4.94 -19.07
C GLN A 174 -13.76 4.71 -19.57
N ARG A 175 -13.35 3.44 -19.60
CA ARG A 175 -12.08 3.03 -20.18
C ARG A 175 -12.25 3.12 -21.69
N LYS A 176 -11.47 3.96 -22.39
CA LYS A 176 -11.37 3.86 -23.87
C LYS A 176 -10.94 2.43 -24.18
N GLN A 177 -11.83 1.64 -24.77
CA GLN A 177 -11.55 0.25 -25.13
C GLN A 177 -10.47 0.26 -26.22
N SER A 178 -9.24 -0.11 -25.88
CA SER A 178 -8.32 -0.62 -26.88
C SER A 178 -8.71 -2.08 -27.14
N GLY A 179 -9.28 -2.35 -28.33
CA GLY A 179 -9.42 -3.66 -29.00
C GLY A 179 -9.72 -4.89 -28.14
N GLY A 180 -10.92 -5.44 -28.28
CA GLY A 180 -11.35 -6.66 -27.60
C GLY A 180 -10.39 -7.85 -27.83
N SER A 181 -9.97 -8.47 -26.75
CA SER A 181 -9.45 -9.84 -26.77
C SER A 181 -10.44 -10.74 -26.06
N SER A 182 -10.77 -11.88 -26.68
CA SER A 182 -11.65 -12.88 -26.09
C SER A 182 -11.06 -13.39 -24.76
N PRO A 183 -11.89 -13.78 -23.77
CA PRO A 183 -11.42 -14.48 -22.56
C PRO A 183 -10.57 -15.73 -22.89
N LEU A 184 -10.84 -16.37 -24.03
CA LEU A 184 -10.05 -17.50 -24.55
C LEU A 184 -8.66 -17.07 -25.06
N ASP A 185 -8.53 -15.87 -25.64
CA ASP A 185 -7.24 -15.31 -26.06
C ASP A 185 -6.36 -14.95 -24.86
N SER A 186 -6.98 -14.55 -23.74
CA SER A 186 -6.26 -14.20 -22.51
C SER A 186 -5.71 -15.45 -21.81
N LEU A 187 -6.45 -16.56 -21.82
CA LEU A 187 -5.98 -17.88 -21.38
C LEU A 187 -4.87 -18.43 -22.27
N GLY A 188 -5.01 -18.30 -23.61
CA GLY A 188 -3.97 -18.69 -24.57
C GLY A 188 -2.68 -17.89 -24.42
N LYS A 189 -2.78 -16.58 -24.15
CA LYS A 189 -1.62 -15.71 -23.87
C LYS A 189 -0.96 -16.04 -22.53
N MET A 190 -1.74 -16.41 -21.51
CA MET A 190 -1.20 -16.79 -20.20
C MET A 190 -0.48 -18.16 -20.27
N ALA A 191 -1.05 -19.15 -20.95
CA ALA A 191 -0.41 -20.44 -21.21
C ALA A 191 0.84 -20.30 -22.11
N GLY A 192 0.77 -19.45 -23.14
CA GLY A 192 1.90 -19.11 -24.00
C GLY A 192 3.02 -18.35 -23.26
N SER A 193 2.67 -17.49 -22.30
CA SER A 193 3.67 -16.77 -21.48
C SER A 193 4.38 -17.66 -20.47
N VAL A 194 3.76 -18.75 -20.01
CA VAL A 194 4.42 -19.80 -19.20
C VAL A 194 5.36 -20.65 -20.08
N LEU A 195 4.98 -20.95 -21.32
CA LEU A 195 5.86 -21.64 -22.29
C LEU A 195 7.01 -20.74 -22.80
N GLY A 196 6.84 -19.41 -22.78
CA GLY A 196 7.88 -18.42 -23.10
C GLY A 196 8.96 -18.25 -22.02
N LEU A 197 8.74 -18.81 -20.82
CA LEU A 197 9.76 -18.97 -19.78
C LEU A 197 10.63 -20.21 -20.07
N ALA A 198 11.13 -20.32 -21.30
CA ALA A 198 12.12 -21.32 -21.63
C ALA A 198 13.34 -21.18 -20.70
N PRO A 199 14.02 -22.27 -20.31
CA PRO A 199 15.20 -22.20 -19.44
C PRO A 199 16.27 -21.20 -19.94
N SER A 200 16.32 -20.95 -21.24
CA SER A 200 17.20 -19.98 -21.91
C SER A 200 16.85 -18.51 -21.63
N THR A 201 15.57 -18.12 -21.59
CA THR A 201 15.16 -16.74 -21.25
C THR A 201 15.38 -16.45 -19.76
N LEU A 202 15.16 -17.46 -18.90
CA LEU A 202 15.53 -17.38 -17.48
C LEU A 202 17.05 -17.24 -17.30
N ARG A 203 17.85 -17.95 -18.12
CA ARG A 203 19.32 -17.85 -18.13
C ARG A 203 19.82 -16.49 -18.58
N LEU A 204 19.18 -15.89 -19.58
CA LEU A 204 19.51 -14.55 -20.09
C LEU A 204 19.13 -13.45 -19.09
N ALA A 205 17.94 -13.54 -18.48
CA ALA A 205 17.55 -12.65 -17.39
C ALA A 205 18.53 -12.77 -16.21
N ARG A 206 18.91 -14.00 -15.86
CA ARG A 206 19.90 -14.31 -14.83
C ARG A 206 21.28 -13.74 -15.19
N ALA A 207 21.78 -13.94 -16.41
CA ALA A 207 23.06 -13.41 -16.86
C ALA A 207 23.07 -11.86 -16.85
N ALA A 208 22.01 -11.21 -17.33
CA ALA A 208 21.85 -9.76 -17.24
C ALA A 208 21.77 -9.25 -15.80
N LEU A 209 21.14 -10.02 -14.90
CA LEU A 209 21.12 -9.78 -13.45
C LEU A 209 22.51 -9.86 -12.82
N PHE A 210 23.33 -10.83 -13.23
CA PHE A 210 24.69 -11.04 -12.70
C PHE A 210 25.73 -10.06 -13.29
N GLU A 211 25.63 -9.71 -14.57
CA GLU A 211 26.58 -8.79 -15.23
C GLU A 211 26.41 -7.33 -14.79
N GLN A 212 25.20 -6.91 -14.39
CA GLN A 212 24.93 -5.52 -13.99
C GLN A 212 24.99 -5.25 -12.47
N GLN A 213 25.51 -6.19 -11.66
CA GLN A 213 25.59 -6.10 -10.20
C GLN A 213 24.24 -5.72 -9.54
N LEU A 214 23.14 -6.26 -10.06
CA LEU A 214 21.80 -5.96 -9.55
C LEU A 214 21.55 -6.60 -8.19
N THR A 215 20.64 -6.03 -7.42
CA THR A 215 20.21 -6.66 -6.16
C THR A 215 19.39 -7.89 -6.51
N LEU A 216 19.98 -9.07 -6.30
CA LEU A 216 19.38 -10.34 -6.71
C LEU A 216 18.20 -10.69 -5.79
N PRO A 217 17.11 -11.27 -6.35
CA PRO A 217 16.08 -11.92 -5.54
C PRO A 217 16.73 -13.02 -4.69
N PHE A 218 16.23 -13.20 -3.47
CA PHE A 218 16.73 -14.19 -2.49
C PHE A 218 18.17 -13.95 -1.99
N ALA A 219 18.67 -12.73 -2.14
CA ALA A 219 19.92 -12.31 -1.52
C ALA A 219 19.70 -11.46 -0.27
N ALA A 220 18.45 -11.21 0.16
CA ALA A 220 18.20 -10.41 1.35
C ALA A 220 18.62 -11.18 2.63
N PRO A 221 19.09 -10.50 3.69
CA PRO A 221 19.38 -11.15 4.96
C PRO A 221 18.11 -11.68 5.63
N HIS A 222 18.21 -12.75 6.41
CA HIS A 222 17.16 -13.03 7.38
C HIS A 222 17.08 -11.88 8.39
N SER A 223 15.86 -11.45 8.71
CA SER A 223 15.62 -10.35 9.65
C SER A 223 14.36 -10.64 10.46
N MET A 224 14.17 -9.90 11.55
CA MET A 224 12.93 -9.96 12.34
C MET A 224 11.67 -9.59 11.54
N PHE A 225 11.82 -8.95 10.37
CA PHE A 225 10.71 -8.63 9.48
C PHE A 225 10.27 -9.82 8.61
N ASN A 226 11.07 -10.88 8.48
CA ASN A 226 10.81 -11.99 7.56
C ASN A 226 10.43 -13.29 8.27
N VAL A 227 9.46 -13.16 9.17
CA VAL A 227 8.97 -14.25 10.02
C VAL A 227 7.48 -14.53 9.76
N LYS A 228 6.98 -15.64 10.32
CA LYS A 228 5.53 -15.87 10.38
C LYS A 228 4.85 -14.79 11.23
N VAL A 229 3.75 -14.26 10.73
CA VAL A 229 2.98 -13.19 11.39
C VAL A 229 1.75 -13.77 12.07
N GLY A 230 1.30 -13.13 13.15
CA GLY A 230 -0.05 -13.35 13.69
C GLY A 230 -1.04 -12.34 13.13
N GLY A 231 -2.33 -12.53 13.37
CA GLY A 231 -3.42 -11.67 12.85
C GLY A 231 -3.46 -10.25 13.44
N ALA A 232 -2.91 -10.04 14.64
CA ALA A 232 -2.93 -8.73 15.29
C ALA A 232 -2.03 -7.72 14.58
N ARG A 233 -2.58 -6.54 14.28
CA ARG A 233 -1.88 -5.42 13.64
C ARG A 233 -1.55 -4.32 14.64
N ARG A 234 -0.50 -3.57 14.33
CA ARG A 234 -0.21 -2.24 14.88
C ARG A 234 -0.04 -1.30 13.70
N CYS A 235 -0.83 -0.25 13.67
CA CYS A 235 -0.76 0.83 12.71
C CYS A 235 -0.07 2.02 13.37
N ALA A 236 0.82 2.68 12.62
CA ALA A 236 1.35 3.98 12.99
C ALA A 236 1.31 4.88 11.76
N ALA A 237 1.02 6.15 11.95
CA ALA A 237 0.95 7.08 10.84
C ALA A 237 1.41 8.46 11.25
N GLN A 238 2.07 9.17 10.34
CA GLN A 238 2.51 10.55 10.54
C GLN A 238 2.82 11.21 9.20
N SER A 239 2.76 12.54 9.19
CA SER A 239 3.03 13.39 8.04
C SER A 239 4.38 14.09 8.20
N TRP A 240 5.08 14.28 7.09
CA TRP A 240 6.28 15.13 7.00
C TRP A 240 6.13 16.16 5.90
N SER A 241 6.74 17.33 6.07
CA SER A 241 6.78 18.35 5.02
C SER A 241 7.49 17.79 3.78
N LEU A 242 6.80 17.87 2.64
CA LEU A 242 7.36 17.49 1.35
C LEU A 242 8.54 18.41 0.96
N ASP A 243 8.52 19.67 1.42
CA ASP A 243 9.58 20.63 1.13
C ASP A 243 10.89 20.26 1.84
N ARG A 244 10.84 19.78 3.08
CA ARG A 244 12.02 19.20 3.76
C ARG A 244 12.65 18.08 2.92
N VAL A 245 11.83 17.15 2.45
CA VAL A 245 12.28 16.04 1.58
C VAL A 245 12.85 16.56 0.25
N ARG A 246 12.22 17.59 -0.35
CA ARG A 246 12.70 18.21 -1.60
C ARG A 246 14.02 18.95 -1.41
N ASN A 247 14.24 19.61 -0.28
CA ASN A 247 15.50 20.27 0.04
C ASN A 247 16.63 19.25 0.09
N VAL A 248 16.40 18.11 0.75
CA VAL A 248 17.37 17.02 0.78
C VAL A 248 17.65 16.46 -0.61
N LYS A 249 16.61 16.21 -1.41
CA LYS A 249 16.79 15.75 -2.80
C LYS A 249 17.68 16.71 -3.59
N GLN A 250 17.49 18.02 -3.42
CA GLN A 250 18.13 19.04 -4.25
C GLN A 250 19.61 19.15 -3.90
N ALA A 251 19.93 19.25 -2.61
CA ALA A 251 21.32 19.34 -2.16
C ALA A 251 22.11 18.04 -2.40
N ALA A 252 21.46 16.88 -2.34
CA ALA A 252 22.11 15.59 -2.61
C ALA A 252 22.16 15.19 -4.10
N GLY A 253 21.52 15.93 -5.01
CA GLY A 253 21.38 15.52 -6.42
C GLY A 253 20.60 14.21 -6.61
N ALA A 254 19.65 13.93 -5.72
CA ALA A 254 18.87 12.70 -5.66
C ALA A 254 17.39 12.93 -6.07
N THR A 255 16.60 11.85 -6.16
CA THR A 255 15.14 11.96 -6.35
C THR A 255 14.39 11.94 -5.02
N VAL A 256 13.14 12.41 -5.01
CA VAL A 256 12.26 12.35 -3.81
C VAL A 256 12.17 10.91 -3.28
N ASN A 257 12.01 9.93 -4.16
CA ASN A 257 11.93 8.53 -3.76
C ASN A 257 13.23 8.04 -3.11
N ASP A 258 14.39 8.51 -3.56
CA ASP A 258 15.68 8.12 -2.97
C ASP A 258 15.81 8.69 -1.55
N THR A 259 15.45 9.97 -1.35
CA THR A 259 15.41 10.60 -0.03
C THR A 259 14.46 9.87 0.91
N VAL A 260 13.26 9.51 0.44
CA VAL A 260 12.28 8.76 1.23
C VAL A 260 12.79 7.36 1.59
N LEU A 261 13.43 6.66 0.65
CA LEU A 261 14.04 5.37 0.92
C LEU A 261 15.20 5.47 1.92
N ALA A 262 16.01 6.53 1.84
CA ALA A 262 17.08 6.79 2.81
C ALA A 262 16.55 7.15 4.20
N MET A 263 15.48 7.93 4.27
CA MET A 263 14.74 8.23 5.49
C MET A 263 14.23 6.93 6.15
N CYS A 264 13.55 6.07 5.38
CA CYS A 264 13.12 4.75 5.83
C CYS A 264 14.29 3.85 6.25
N ALA A 265 15.39 3.84 5.48
CA ALA A 265 16.56 3.03 5.78
C ALA A 265 17.23 3.38 7.10
N GLY A 266 17.44 4.68 7.37
CA GLY A 266 17.96 5.14 8.65
C GLY A 266 17.00 4.81 9.79
N ALA A 267 15.69 4.96 9.58
CA ALA A 267 14.69 4.63 10.59
C ALA A 267 14.67 3.14 10.95
N LEU A 268 14.73 2.27 9.93
CA LEU A 268 14.83 0.82 10.09
C LEU A 268 16.15 0.42 10.75
N ARG A 269 17.26 1.07 10.41
CA ARG A 269 18.56 0.86 11.06
C ARG A 269 18.47 1.17 12.55
N TYR A 270 17.98 2.35 12.94
CA TYR A 270 17.82 2.72 14.35
C TYR A 270 16.92 1.74 15.10
N TYR A 271 15.76 1.41 14.53
CA TYR A 271 14.85 0.45 15.13
C TYR A 271 15.50 -0.92 15.31
N LEU A 272 16.20 -1.46 14.30
CA LEU A 272 16.85 -2.76 14.39
C LEU A 272 18.02 -2.77 15.38
N ILE A 273 18.76 -1.67 15.52
CA ILE A 273 19.80 -1.53 16.56
C ILE A 273 19.16 -1.57 17.95
N GLU A 274 18.07 -0.82 18.17
CA GLU A 274 17.34 -0.84 19.46
C GLU A 274 16.82 -2.24 19.81
N GLN A 275 16.45 -3.04 18.81
CA GLN A 275 16.00 -4.42 18.99
C GLN A 275 17.16 -5.44 19.07
N ASN A 276 18.42 -5.01 18.98
CA ASN A 276 19.61 -5.89 18.86
C ASN A 276 19.45 -6.91 17.71
N ALA A 277 18.89 -6.47 16.59
CA ALA A 277 18.46 -7.32 15.47
C ALA A 277 18.91 -6.81 14.10
N LEU A 278 19.84 -5.84 14.05
CA LEU A 278 20.40 -5.33 12.79
C LEU A 278 21.29 -6.41 12.14
N PRO A 279 20.99 -6.88 10.92
CA PRO A 279 21.87 -7.83 10.22
C PRO A 279 23.15 -7.14 9.72
N ASP A 280 24.24 -7.92 9.56
CA ASP A 280 25.50 -7.43 8.99
C ASP A 280 25.35 -6.99 7.52
N ARG A 281 24.48 -7.69 6.78
CA ARG A 281 24.14 -7.36 5.39
C ARG A 281 22.97 -6.37 5.35
N PRO A 282 22.91 -5.46 4.37
CA PRO A 282 21.84 -4.47 4.31
C PRO A 282 20.48 -5.12 4.04
N LEU A 283 19.42 -4.49 4.56
CA LEU A 283 18.07 -4.82 4.16
C LEU A 283 17.85 -4.50 2.67
N VAL A 284 16.96 -5.27 2.06
CA VAL A 284 16.47 -5.06 0.69
C VAL A 284 15.00 -4.68 0.75
N ALA A 285 14.63 -3.55 0.14
CA ALA A 285 13.24 -3.15 -0.02
C ALA A 285 12.72 -3.54 -1.40
N MET A 286 11.49 -4.06 -1.46
CA MET A 286 10.74 -4.07 -2.70
C MET A 286 10.00 -2.74 -2.86
N VAL A 287 10.26 -2.06 -3.98
CA VAL A 287 9.67 -0.77 -4.32
C VAL A 287 8.83 -0.94 -5.59
N PRO A 288 7.48 -0.86 -5.48
CA PRO A 288 6.62 -0.84 -6.66
C PRO A 288 6.89 0.40 -7.52
N VAL A 289 6.92 0.23 -8.83
CA VAL A 289 7.09 1.30 -9.80
C VAL A 289 6.02 1.24 -10.88
N SER A 290 5.47 2.41 -11.23
CA SER A 290 4.52 2.51 -12.34
C SER A 290 5.23 2.22 -13.66
N LEU A 291 4.67 1.32 -14.46
CA LEU A 291 5.14 1.04 -15.83
C LEU A 291 4.36 1.84 -16.88
N ARG A 292 3.54 2.80 -16.45
CA ARG A 292 2.72 3.61 -17.35
C ARG A 292 3.55 4.76 -17.93
N SER A 293 3.41 5.02 -19.22
CA SER A 293 3.80 6.31 -19.80
C SER A 293 2.87 7.42 -19.28
N ALA A 294 3.32 8.68 -19.35
CA ALA A 294 2.53 9.84 -18.92
C ALA A 294 1.15 9.93 -19.61
N GLU A 295 1.07 9.47 -20.87
CA GLU A 295 -0.15 9.47 -21.68
C GLU A 295 -1.16 8.37 -21.29
N GLU A 296 -0.72 7.32 -20.60
CA GLU A 296 -1.56 6.18 -20.18
C GLU A 296 -2.07 6.28 -18.73
N ALA A 297 -1.75 7.36 -18.00
CA ALA A 297 -2.01 7.49 -16.56
C ALA A 297 -3.49 7.30 -16.17
N ASP A 298 -4.40 7.65 -17.08
CA ASP A 298 -5.86 7.59 -16.97
C ASP A 298 -6.49 6.29 -17.49
N SER A 299 -5.72 5.43 -18.14
CA SER A 299 -6.17 4.11 -18.57
C SER A 299 -6.11 3.13 -17.39
N GLY A 300 -7.25 2.58 -16.97
CA GLY A 300 -7.31 1.61 -15.87
C GLY A 300 -6.52 0.32 -16.17
N GLY A 301 -5.91 -0.30 -15.15
CA GLY A 301 -5.19 -1.58 -15.25
C GLY A 301 -3.90 -1.66 -14.40
N ASN A 302 -3.57 -2.84 -13.86
CA ASN A 302 -2.42 -3.07 -12.97
C ASN A 302 -1.10 -3.26 -13.73
N LYS A 303 -0.61 -2.19 -14.39
CA LYS A 303 0.74 -2.15 -14.99
C LYS A 303 1.77 -1.64 -13.95
N VAL A 304 2.07 -2.45 -12.94
CA VAL A 304 3.01 -2.13 -11.86
C VAL A 304 4.17 -3.12 -11.89
N GLY A 305 5.39 -2.61 -11.99
CA GLY A 305 6.62 -3.38 -11.84
C GLY A 305 7.15 -3.28 -10.42
N SER A 306 8.19 -4.04 -10.10
CA SER A 306 8.87 -3.98 -8.81
C SER A 306 10.37 -3.88 -8.99
N ILE A 307 11.01 -3.06 -8.15
CA ILE A 307 12.45 -2.93 -8.05
C ILE A 307 12.90 -3.43 -6.67
N LEU A 308 14.01 -4.16 -6.62
CA LEU A 308 14.69 -4.50 -5.37
C LEU A 308 15.77 -3.46 -5.07
N CYS A 309 15.56 -2.67 -4.03
CA CYS A 309 16.46 -1.61 -3.61
C CYS A 309 17.30 -2.07 -2.42
N ASN A 310 18.62 -1.93 -2.52
CA ASN A 310 19.51 -2.06 -1.36
C ASN A 310 19.34 -0.82 -0.47
N LEU A 311 18.85 -1.02 0.76
CA LEU A 311 18.62 0.07 1.71
C LEU A 311 19.88 0.52 2.45
N ALA A 312 21.03 -0.12 2.23
CA ALA A 312 22.31 0.23 2.86
C ALA A 312 22.20 0.40 4.39
N THR A 313 21.37 -0.41 5.06
CA THR A 313 21.14 -0.31 6.51
C THR A 313 22.37 -0.68 7.33
N ASN A 314 23.40 -1.25 6.72
CA ASN A 314 24.71 -1.50 7.34
C ASN A 314 25.62 -0.25 7.32
N VAL A 315 25.33 0.75 6.48
CA VAL A 315 26.07 2.02 6.38
C VAL A 315 25.59 3.01 7.46
N ALA A 316 26.54 3.49 8.27
CA ALA A 316 26.24 4.41 9.37
C ALA A 316 26.01 5.86 8.88
N ASP A 317 26.88 6.34 7.99
CA ASP A 317 26.82 7.71 7.48
C ASP A 317 25.54 7.95 6.65
N PRO A 318 24.73 8.99 6.97
CA PRO A 318 23.48 9.26 6.25
C PRO A 318 23.67 9.63 4.77
N ALA A 319 24.71 10.40 4.43
CA ALA A 319 24.96 10.86 3.07
C ALA A 319 25.46 9.70 2.18
N GLU A 320 26.40 8.90 2.69
CA GLU A 320 26.86 7.68 2.02
C GLU A 320 25.69 6.69 1.83
N ARG A 321 24.85 6.50 2.85
CA ARG A 321 23.66 5.65 2.75
C ARG A 321 22.70 6.14 1.67
N LEU A 322 22.42 7.44 1.60
CA LEU A 322 21.60 8.03 0.53
C LEU A 322 22.22 7.78 -0.85
N GLN A 323 23.53 7.98 -1.02
CA GLN A 323 24.22 7.75 -2.28
C GLN A 323 24.10 6.30 -2.75
N VAL A 324 24.35 5.33 -1.87
CA VAL A 324 24.23 3.89 -2.20
C VAL A 324 22.79 3.52 -2.61
N ILE A 325 21.79 4.08 -1.92
CA ILE A 325 20.37 3.87 -2.24
C ILE A 325 20.03 4.47 -3.61
N SER A 326 20.43 5.72 -3.87
CA SER A 326 20.24 6.39 -5.16
C SER A 326 20.88 5.61 -6.31
N ASP A 327 22.08 5.08 -6.13
CA ASP A 327 22.77 4.29 -7.15
C ASP A 327 22.12 2.93 -7.36
N SER A 328 21.61 2.29 -6.30
CA SER A 328 20.81 1.06 -6.39
C SER A 328 19.53 1.32 -7.20
N MET A 329 18.79 2.37 -6.89
CA MET A 329 17.55 2.71 -7.60
C MET A 329 17.80 3.06 -9.07
N ARG A 330 18.85 3.85 -9.36
CA ARG A 330 19.20 4.26 -10.72
C ARG A 330 19.55 3.06 -11.61
N ARG A 331 20.39 2.14 -11.14
CA ARG A 331 20.77 0.93 -11.88
C ARG A 331 19.58 0.04 -12.15
N ASN A 332 18.75 -0.23 -11.14
CA ASN A 332 17.56 -1.06 -11.30
C ASN A 332 16.52 -0.44 -12.24
N LYS A 333 16.28 0.89 -12.15
CA LYS A 333 15.36 1.59 -13.05
C LYS A 333 15.85 1.54 -14.50
N LYS A 334 17.15 1.68 -14.74
CA LYS A 334 17.74 1.59 -16.08
C LYS A 334 17.45 0.23 -16.72
N VAL A 335 17.68 -0.85 -15.98
CA VAL A 335 17.38 -2.22 -16.44
C VAL A 335 15.91 -2.38 -16.74
N LEU A 336 15.04 -1.90 -15.86
CA LEU A 336 13.60 -2.00 -16.05
C LEU A 336 13.12 -1.27 -17.31
N ALA A 337 13.72 -0.12 -17.61
CA ALA A 337 13.40 0.70 -18.78
C ALA A 337 13.87 0.07 -20.10
N GLU A 338 14.92 -0.75 -20.07
CA GLU A 338 15.45 -1.46 -21.24
C GLU A 338 14.71 -2.78 -21.52
N LEU A 339 13.94 -3.29 -20.55
CA LEU A 339 13.20 -4.54 -20.69
C LEU A 339 11.82 -4.35 -21.34
N PRO A 340 11.41 -5.26 -22.25
CA PRO A 340 10.03 -5.34 -22.69
C PRO A 340 9.05 -5.49 -21.52
N GLN A 341 7.88 -4.86 -21.60
CA GLN A 341 6.90 -4.83 -20.51
C GLN A 341 6.54 -6.22 -19.95
N LEU A 342 6.42 -7.24 -20.82
CA LEU A 342 6.13 -8.61 -20.40
C LEU A 342 7.24 -9.18 -19.50
N HIS A 343 8.50 -8.86 -19.77
CA HIS A 343 9.63 -9.31 -18.95
C HIS A 343 9.65 -8.60 -17.59
N VAL A 344 9.29 -7.31 -17.56
CA VAL A 344 9.13 -6.57 -16.30
C VAL A 344 8.04 -7.19 -15.41
N LEU A 345 6.91 -7.56 -16.01
CA LEU A 345 5.83 -8.25 -15.31
C LEU A 345 6.27 -9.63 -14.82
N ALA A 346 6.97 -10.41 -15.65
CA ALA A 346 7.48 -11.73 -15.28
C ALA A 346 8.51 -11.65 -14.13
N LEU A 347 9.44 -10.69 -14.19
CA LEU A 347 10.40 -10.45 -13.11
C LEU A 347 9.71 -10.03 -11.81
N SER A 348 8.69 -9.17 -11.91
CA SER A 348 7.91 -8.74 -10.74
C SER A 348 7.11 -9.89 -10.13
N ALA A 349 6.54 -10.76 -10.97
CA ALA A 349 5.89 -11.97 -10.51
C ALA A 349 6.88 -12.92 -9.82
N LEU A 350 8.10 -13.07 -10.36
CA LEU A 350 9.16 -13.88 -9.75
C LEU A 350 9.59 -13.35 -8.38
N ASN A 351 9.69 -12.03 -8.20
CA ASN A 351 10.01 -11.41 -6.91
C ASN A 351 8.91 -11.67 -5.85
N MET A 352 7.65 -11.72 -6.28
CA MET A 352 6.49 -11.91 -5.42
C MET A 352 6.12 -13.38 -5.18
N ALA A 353 6.51 -14.30 -6.09
CA ALA A 353 6.16 -15.71 -6.01
C ALA A 353 6.51 -16.37 -4.66
N PRO A 354 7.64 -16.07 -4.01
CA PRO A 354 7.98 -16.66 -2.71
C PRO A 354 7.01 -16.27 -1.59
N LEU A 355 6.32 -15.13 -1.71
CA LEU A 355 5.32 -14.72 -0.73
C LEU A 355 4.06 -15.58 -0.79
N THR A 356 3.80 -16.27 -1.90
CA THR A 356 2.70 -17.26 -1.96
C THR A 356 3.12 -18.61 -1.39
N LEU A 357 4.43 -18.87 -1.34
CA LEU A 357 5.03 -20.08 -0.76
C LEU A 357 5.35 -19.92 0.73
N SER A 358 5.23 -18.72 1.31
CA SER A 358 5.53 -18.49 2.73
C SER A 358 4.64 -19.27 3.70
N GLY A 359 3.44 -19.66 3.25
CA GLY A 359 2.54 -20.56 3.98
C GLY A 359 3.02 -22.02 4.04
N VAL A 360 3.98 -22.43 3.19
CA VAL A 360 4.54 -23.79 3.20
C VAL A 360 5.39 -23.99 4.45
N PRO A 361 5.15 -25.05 5.25
CA PRO A 361 5.95 -25.32 6.45
C PRO A 361 7.46 -25.37 6.17
N GLY A 362 8.24 -24.63 6.96
CA GLY A 362 9.71 -24.59 6.85
C GLY A 362 10.27 -23.71 5.72
N PHE A 363 9.44 -23.18 4.82
CA PHE A 363 9.93 -22.39 3.68
C PHE A 363 10.67 -21.11 4.11
N LEU A 364 10.08 -20.31 5.00
CA LEU A 364 10.67 -19.05 5.48
C LEU A 364 12.01 -19.23 6.22
N SER A 365 12.24 -20.40 6.83
CA SER A 365 13.50 -20.71 7.52
C SER A 365 14.56 -21.32 6.59
N ALA A 366 14.15 -22.00 5.51
CA ALA A 366 15.05 -22.72 4.63
C ALA A 366 15.65 -21.84 3.53
N PHE A 367 14.98 -20.75 3.15
CA PHE A 367 15.39 -19.89 2.05
C PHE A 367 15.54 -18.44 2.52
N PRO A 368 16.58 -17.73 2.05
CA PRO A 368 16.66 -16.29 2.27
C PRO A 368 15.42 -15.59 1.68
N PRO A 369 14.92 -14.53 2.34
CA PRO A 369 13.77 -13.81 1.81
C PRO A 369 14.10 -13.15 0.45
N PRO A 370 13.12 -13.00 -0.45
CA PRO A 370 13.34 -12.26 -1.70
C PRO A 370 13.68 -10.79 -1.46
N PHE A 371 13.09 -10.21 -0.40
CA PHE A 371 13.30 -8.86 0.12
C PHE A 371 12.81 -8.80 1.57
N ASN A 372 13.29 -7.82 2.33
CA ASN A 372 12.96 -7.70 3.75
C ASN A 372 11.65 -6.97 4.03
N ILE A 373 11.34 -5.96 3.21
CA ILE A 373 10.25 -5.02 3.44
C ILE A 373 9.70 -4.48 2.13
N VAL A 374 8.41 -4.13 2.13
CA VAL A 374 7.80 -3.34 1.05
C VAL A 374 7.75 -1.87 1.44
N ILE A 375 8.27 -1.00 0.56
CA ILE A 375 8.16 0.45 0.69
C ILE A 375 7.46 0.97 -0.58
N SER A 376 6.23 1.44 -0.42
CA SER A 376 5.38 1.86 -1.54
C SER A 376 5.07 3.36 -1.48
N ASN A 377 5.29 4.06 -2.59
CA ASN A 377 4.90 5.45 -2.76
C ASN A 377 3.73 5.54 -3.76
N VAL A 378 2.54 5.84 -3.27
CA VAL A 378 1.32 5.97 -4.07
C VAL A 378 1.15 7.42 -4.51
N PRO A 379 0.83 7.69 -5.79
CA PRO A 379 0.55 9.05 -6.23
C PRO A 379 -0.61 9.66 -5.45
N GLY A 380 -0.45 10.91 -5.02
CA GLY A 380 -1.53 11.69 -4.43
C GLY A 380 -1.67 13.08 -4.99
N SER A 381 -2.58 13.86 -4.42
CA SER A 381 -2.89 15.21 -4.92
C SER A 381 -1.79 16.20 -4.53
N PRO A 382 -1.31 17.05 -5.46
CA PRO A 382 -0.47 18.19 -5.11
C PRO A 382 -1.27 19.35 -4.53
N ASP A 383 -2.59 19.36 -4.71
CA ASP A 383 -3.50 20.40 -4.24
C ASP A 383 -4.18 19.97 -2.93
N PRO A 384 -4.48 20.92 -2.02
CA PRO A 384 -5.33 20.66 -0.87
C PRO A 384 -6.70 20.12 -1.31
N LEU A 385 -7.21 19.13 -0.58
CA LEU A 385 -8.47 18.47 -0.87
C LEU A 385 -9.47 18.66 0.27
N TYR A 386 -10.75 18.64 -0.06
CA TYR A 386 -11.86 18.86 0.86
C TYR A 386 -12.97 17.81 0.64
N TYR A 387 -13.73 17.52 1.69
CA TYR A 387 -14.88 16.62 1.65
C TYR A 387 -16.05 17.23 2.41
N GLY A 388 -17.07 17.71 1.70
CA GLY A 388 -18.19 18.39 2.36
C GLY A 388 -17.75 19.65 3.11
N GLY A 389 -16.84 20.42 2.52
CA GLY A 389 -16.18 21.57 3.16
C GLY A 389 -15.09 21.22 4.18
N ALA A 390 -14.95 19.97 4.63
CA ALA A 390 -13.90 19.59 5.58
C ALA A 390 -12.56 19.36 4.87
N ARG A 391 -11.49 20.03 5.33
CA ARG A 391 -10.14 19.95 4.75
C ARG A 391 -9.49 18.60 5.08
N LEU A 392 -8.97 17.90 4.08
CA LEU A 392 -8.15 16.70 4.26
C LEU A 392 -6.78 17.09 4.84
N ASP A 393 -6.60 16.85 6.13
CA ASP A 393 -5.37 17.15 6.85
C ASP A 393 -4.33 16.02 6.72
N GLY A 394 -4.77 14.77 6.65
CA GLY A 394 -3.89 13.62 6.46
C GLY A 394 -4.55 12.45 5.73
N SER A 395 -3.79 11.72 4.92
CA SER A 395 -4.23 10.53 4.19
C SER A 395 -3.20 9.42 4.33
N TYR A 396 -3.46 8.46 5.21
CA TYR A 396 -2.49 7.43 5.59
C TYR A 396 -2.89 6.07 5.03
N PRO A 397 -2.23 5.55 3.98
CA PRO A 397 -2.51 4.24 3.44
C PRO A 397 -2.05 3.12 4.39
N LEU A 398 -2.90 2.13 4.63
CA LEU A 398 -2.64 1.00 5.52
C LEU A 398 -2.66 -0.29 4.69
N SER A 399 -1.49 -0.83 4.39
CA SER A 399 -1.33 -2.00 3.51
C SER A 399 -1.44 -3.33 4.29
N ASN A 400 -1.58 -4.43 3.56
CA ASN A 400 -1.57 -5.77 4.11
C ASN A 400 -0.13 -6.24 4.43
N ILE A 401 -0.02 -7.21 5.35
CA ILE A 401 1.23 -7.87 5.70
C ILE A 401 1.06 -9.40 5.64
N PRO A 402 1.59 -10.07 4.60
CA PRO A 402 1.58 -11.52 4.52
C PRO A 402 2.70 -12.15 5.38
N ASP A 403 2.68 -13.47 5.49
CA ASP A 403 3.78 -14.23 6.09
C ASP A 403 5.12 -13.93 5.40
N GLY A 404 6.16 -13.74 6.19
CA GLY A 404 7.48 -13.32 5.71
C GLY A 404 7.61 -11.81 5.46
N GLN A 405 6.59 -10.99 5.72
CA GLN A 405 6.63 -9.53 5.60
C GLN A 405 5.93 -8.87 6.80
N ALA A 406 6.56 -8.88 7.97
CA ALA A 406 5.98 -8.43 9.22
C ALA A 406 5.81 -6.90 9.35
N LEU A 407 6.35 -6.13 8.41
CA LEU A 407 6.25 -4.67 8.34
C LEU A 407 6.04 -4.24 6.88
N ASN A 408 5.15 -3.27 6.68
CA ASN A 408 4.95 -2.57 5.42
C ASN A 408 4.94 -1.06 5.68
N ILE A 409 5.61 -0.31 4.80
CA ILE A 409 5.59 1.16 4.80
C ILE A 409 4.96 1.61 3.49
N THR A 410 3.82 2.29 3.57
CA THR A 410 3.18 2.90 2.41
C THR A 410 3.02 4.38 2.66
N LEU A 411 3.23 5.20 1.65
CA LEU A 411 3.09 6.65 1.74
C LEU A 411 2.37 7.22 0.52
N VAL A 412 1.80 8.40 0.69
CA VAL A 412 1.09 9.15 -0.34
C VAL A 412 1.40 10.64 -0.19
N ASN A 413 1.38 11.37 -1.29
CA ASN A 413 1.44 12.82 -1.26
C ASN A 413 0.07 13.40 -0.89
N ASN A 414 0.04 14.35 0.04
CA ASN A 414 -1.14 15.12 0.40
C ASN A 414 -0.78 16.61 0.42
N ALA A 415 -1.03 17.30 -0.69
CA ALA A 415 -0.61 18.68 -0.90
C ALA A 415 0.89 18.90 -0.62
N GLY A 416 1.20 19.71 0.40
CA GLY A 416 2.57 19.99 0.87
C GLY A 416 3.17 18.94 1.81
N ASN A 417 2.45 17.84 2.08
CA ASN A 417 2.86 16.80 3.03
C ASN A 417 3.07 15.45 2.34
N LEU A 418 3.95 14.66 2.94
CA LEU A 418 4.15 13.24 2.66
C LEU A 418 3.62 12.42 3.85
N ASP A 419 2.53 11.70 3.62
CA ASP A 419 1.78 11.00 4.64
C ASP A 419 2.19 9.52 4.67
N PHE A 420 2.81 9.07 5.76
CA PHE A 420 3.25 7.69 5.92
C PHE A 420 2.24 6.90 6.74
N GLY A 421 1.85 5.73 6.25
CA GLY A 421 1.18 4.68 6.98
C GLY A 421 2.08 3.45 7.11
N LEU A 422 2.30 3.03 8.36
CA LEU A 422 3.09 1.85 8.71
C LEU A 422 2.14 0.81 9.28
N VAL A 423 2.17 -0.39 8.72
CA VAL A 423 1.43 -1.54 9.24
C VAL A 423 2.42 -2.63 9.59
N GLY A 424 2.36 -3.12 10.83
CA GLY A 424 3.19 -4.25 11.24
C GLY A 424 2.47 -5.25 12.13
N CYS A 425 3.03 -6.45 12.16
CA CYS A 425 2.54 -7.51 13.03
C CYS A 425 2.82 -7.10 14.48
N ARG A 426 1.77 -6.99 15.29
CA ARG A 426 1.86 -6.45 16.65
C ARG A 426 2.88 -7.19 17.52
N ARG A 427 3.05 -8.50 17.30
CA ARG A 427 4.01 -9.36 18.01
C ARG A 427 5.42 -9.23 17.44
N SER A 428 5.57 -9.30 16.12
CA SER A 428 6.89 -9.38 15.47
C SER A 428 7.58 -8.02 15.34
N VAL A 429 6.83 -6.92 15.40
CA VAL A 429 7.34 -5.54 15.34
C VAL A 429 6.92 -4.80 16.62
N PRO A 430 7.55 -5.11 17.77
CA PRO A 430 7.19 -4.51 19.05
C PRO A 430 7.40 -2.99 19.04
N SER A 431 6.47 -2.24 19.61
CA SER A 431 6.57 -0.78 19.69
C SER A 431 6.77 -0.08 18.33
N LEU A 432 6.16 -0.61 17.26
CA LEU A 432 6.23 -0.09 15.87
C LEU A 432 6.14 1.44 15.75
N GLN A 433 5.34 2.11 16.59
CA GLN A 433 5.22 3.57 16.60
C GLN A 433 6.55 4.32 16.82
N ARG A 434 7.57 3.69 17.41
CA ARG A 434 8.92 4.27 17.52
C ARG A 434 9.55 4.54 16.16
N LEU A 435 9.20 3.78 15.13
CA LEU A 435 9.66 4.03 13.76
C LEU A 435 9.29 5.44 13.28
N LEU A 436 8.19 6.04 13.76
CA LEU A 436 7.85 7.43 13.41
C LEU A 436 8.90 8.43 13.95
N ALA A 437 9.38 8.23 15.17
CA ALA A 437 10.45 9.06 15.73
C ALA A 437 11.79 8.82 15.02
N HIS A 438 12.05 7.57 14.62
CA HIS A 438 13.24 7.20 13.86
C HIS A 438 13.22 7.73 12.42
N LEU A 439 12.04 7.83 11.81
CA LEU A 439 11.84 8.49 10.51
C LEU A 439 12.17 9.98 10.59
N GLU A 440 11.70 10.67 11.63
CA GLU A 440 12.06 12.07 11.88
C GLU A 440 13.57 12.25 12.15
N SER A 441 14.16 11.38 12.96
CA SER A 441 15.60 11.44 13.28
C SER A 441 16.44 11.21 12.02
N SER A 442 16.08 10.19 11.23
CA SER A 442 16.74 9.87 9.96
C SER A 442 16.64 11.02 8.94
N LEU A 443 15.51 11.72 8.86
CA LEU A 443 15.38 12.90 8.01
C LEU A 443 16.29 14.04 8.48
N LYS A 444 16.35 14.30 9.78
CA LYS A 444 17.25 15.31 10.35
C LYS A 444 18.73 14.98 10.12
N ASP A 445 19.10 13.71 10.24
CA ASP A 445 20.47 13.27 9.98
C ASP A 445 20.85 13.46 8.51
N LEU A 446 19.90 13.23 7.59
CA LEU A 446 20.09 13.53 6.17
C LEU A 446 20.26 15.04 5.96
N GLU A 447 19.35 15.86 6.48
CA GLU A 447 19.40 17.33 6.42
C GLU A 447 20.76 17.86 6.93
N GLN A 448 21.22 17.36 8.08
CA GLN A 448 22.52 17.73 8.64
C GLN A 448 23.70 17.27 7.77
N ALA A 449 23.68 16.04 7.25
CA ALA A 449 24.79 15.49 6.48
C ALA A 449 24.99 16.19 5.13
N ILE A 450 23.93 16.77 4.56
CA ILE A 450 23.96 17.48 3.27
C ILE A 450 23.84 19.01 3.41
N GLY A 451 23.68 19.52 4.64
CA GLY A 451 23.78 20.94 4.97
C GLY A 451 22.55 21.80 4.63
N VAL A 452 21.33 21.31 4.89
CA VAL A 452 20.06 22.04 4.65
C VAL A 452 19.15 22.13 5.87
#